data_AF-A0A3A0BN37-F1
#
_entry.id   AF-A0A3A0BN37-F1
#
_cell.length_a   1.000
_cell.length_b   1.000
_cell.length_c   1.000
_cell.angle_alpha   90.00
_cell.angle_beta   90.00
_cell.angle_gamma   90.00
#
_symmetry.space_group_name_H-M   'P 1'
#
loop_
_entity.id
_entity.type
_entity.pdbx_description
1 polymer ?
#
loop_
_entity_poly.entity_id
_entity_poly.type
_entity_poly.pdbx_seq_one_letter_code
_entity_poly.pdbx_strand_id
1 'polypeptide(L)'
;MKSWLLFKSCATERSRSVRAPKPGEFFLKRLTVLSLAFLLAACAGLPNIWGSSLPPVPTPTGFPSHTPTITLTPPATKTPTITPTFTATFTPAPTLTPSATPKPAKTDIKRAIIISFDGMRPDAIEQAPMPNLMELMAGSAYAPLTARTIDYPATSPSHASMLTGYCMEDHGVIYNKFFMYMGYAKGTDVFQLAHEAGLRTVMVVSKDKMRQMAEPETTDVFEVAYGEPAIQKAVLPQIEQDFGLMFVHFAGPDNRGHKYDWMSGEYLKVLREGDAVLGEMIKTLKAEGMFDTTFFLVSADHGGHGGNHIGTTIEDYRIPWIAYGPGVVPQILDLQIYTFDTAATVAYALGLPIQPDWDGIPVYKIFGEDQLRIHEKYPCKT
;
A
#
# COMPACT_ATOMS: atom_id res chain seq x y z
N MET A 1 -16.87 75.29 -10.21
CA MET A 1 -18.03 74.40 -9.94
C MET A 1 -17.57 73.31 -8.96
N LYS A 2 -18.23 73.21 -7.79
CA LYS A 2 -18.22 72.16 -6.73
C LYS A 2 -16.89 71.40 -6.49
N SER A 3 -16.04 71.58 -5.47
CA SER A 3 -16.10 71.88 -4.01
C SER A 3 -15.98 70.65 -3.09
N TRP A 4 -14.81 70.58 -2.40
CA TRP A 4 -14.48 70.19 -1.00
C TRP A 4 -14.91 68.80 -0.45
N LEU A 5 -13.99 67.91 -0.03
CA LEU A 5 -13.10 67.83 1.18
C LEU A 5 -13.76 67.22 2.45
N LEU A 6 -13.15 66.12 2.92
CA LEU A 6 -12.77 65.75 4.30
C LEU A 6 -13.73 65.18 5.38
N PHE A 7 -13.15 64.17 6.05
CA PHE A 7 -13.12 63.82 7.50
C PHE A 7 -14.31 63.15 8.24
N LYS A 8 -13.94 62.08 8.97
CA LYS A 8 -14.33 61.60 10.33
C LYS A 8 -15.78 61.83 10.82
N SER A 9 -16.42 60.77 11.34
CA SER A 9 -16.53 60.49 12.79
C SER A 9 -17.70 59.54 13.14
N CYS A 10 -17.39 58.55 13.98
CA CYS A 10 -18.10 57.99 15.15
C CYS A 10 -19.62 58.27 15.36
N ALA A 11 -20.40 57.22 15.66
CA ALA A 11 -21.08 57.03 16.97
C ALA A 11 -22.06 55.83 17.01
N THR A 12 -22.03 55.10 18.15
CA THR A 12 -23.13 54.44 18.89
C THR A 12 -23.85 53.23 18.25
N GLU A 13 -24.18 52.12 18.93
CA GLU A 13 -24.73 51.97 20.28
C GLU A 13 -24.79 50.48 20.74
N ARG A 14 -24.82 50.29 22.06
CA ARG A 14 -25.42 49.19 22.86
C ARG A 14 -24.81 47.78 22.94
N SER A 15 -24.18 47.60 24.10
CA SER A 15 -24.13 46.41 24.96
C SER A 15 -25.38 45.51 24.96
N ARG A 16 -25.17 44.20 25.03
CA ARG A 16 -25.77 43.34 26.08
C ARG A 16 -25.01 42.02 26.21
N SER A 17 -24.56 41.77 27.44
CA SER A 17 -23.95 40.51 27.87
C SER A 17 -24.98 39.38 27.78
N VAL A 18 -24.60 38.21 27.26
CA VAL A 18 -25.33 36.97 27.51
C VAL A 18 -24.46 36.07 28.37
N ARG A 19 -25.05 35.70 29.50
CA ARG A 19 -24.47 35.08 30.68
C ARG A 19 -24.48 33.56 30.49
N ALA A 20 -23.44 32.87 30.96
CA ALA A 20 -23.35 31.41 31.04
C ALA A 20 -24.46 30.82 31.93
N PRO A 21 -24.98 29.60 31.64
CA PRO A 21 -25.81 28.87 32.58
C PRO A 21 -24.96 28.05 33.55
N LYS A 22 -25.28 28.16 34.85
CA LYS A 22 -24.89 27.21 35.91
C LYS A 22 -26.11 26.40 36.35
N PRO A 23 -25.91 25.22 36.97
CA PRO A 23 -26.84 24.11 36.94
C PRO A 23 -27.86 24.16 38.08
N GLY A 24 -29.01 23.52 37.87
CA GLY A 24 -30.03 23.32 38.88
C GLY A 24 -30.73 21.98 38.67
N GLU A 25 -30.57 21.11 39.67
CA GLU A 25 -31.39 19.92 39.92
C GLU A 25 -32.88 20.27 39.93
N PHE A 26 -33.75 19.30 39.61
CA PHE A 26 -34.83 18.83 40.48
C PHE A 26 -35.67 17.72 39.79
N PHE A 27 -35.75 16.59 40.50
CA PHE A 27 -36.90 15.70 40.67
C PHE A 27 -37.40 14.72 39.58
N LEU A 28 -37.07 13.45 39.84
CA LEU A 28 -37.96 12.35 40.25
C LEU A 28 -38.99 11.73 39.27
N LYS A 29 -38.94 10.39 39.25
CA LYS A 29 -39.95 9.37 38.87
C LYS A 29 -39.91 8.88 37.41
N ARG A 30 -39.42 7.66 37.21
CA ARG A 30 -40.27 6.44 37.21
C ARG A 30 -39.43 5.16 37.14
N LEU A 31 -39.63 4.34 38.17
CA LEU A 31 -39.33 2.92 38.24
C LEU A 31 -40.28 2.19 37.27
N THR A 32 -39.77 1.28 36.44
CA THR A 32 -40.57 0.16 35.94
C THR A 32 -39.74 -1.11 35.90
N VAL A 33 -40.22 -2.06 36.68
CA VAL A 33 -39.79 -3.43 36.91
C VAL A 33 -40.03 -4.25 35.64
N LEU A 34 -39.06 -5.07 35.22
CA LEU A 34 -39.34 -6.23 34.38
C LEU A 34 -38.86 -7.49 35.10
N SER A 35 -39.82 -8.27 35.59
CA SER A 35 -39.62 -9.57 36.22
C SER A 35 -39.87 -10.69 35.20
N LEU A 36 -38.93 -11.65 35.22
CA LEU A 36 -39.03 -13.09 34.92
C LEU A 36 -40.38 -13.67 34.43
N ALA A 37 -40.27 -14.49 33.38
CA ALA A 37 -41.09 -15.70 33.24
C ALA A 37 -40.22 -16.85 32.71
N PHE A 38 -39.95 -17.82 33.59
CA PHE A 38 -39.52 -19.19 33.30
C PHE A 38 -40.78 -20.06 33.22
N LEU A 39 -40.90 -20.94 32.23
CA LEU A 39 -41.60 -22.22 32.37
C LEU A 39 -41.18 -23.23 31.29
N LEU A 40 -40.85 -24.42 31.79
CA LEU A 40 -40.38 -25.65 31.14
C LEU A 40 -41.53 -26.50 30.57
N ALA A 41 -41.24 -27.28 29.51
CA ALA A 41 -41.54 -28.72 29.31
C ALA A 41 -41.40 -29.04 27.80
N ALA A 42 -40.33 -29.69 27.32
CA ALA A 42 -40.02 -31.14 27.33
C ALA A 42 -40.98 -32.00 26.46
N CYS A 43 -40.50 -32.49 25.30
CA CYS A 43 -40.23 -33.92 25.07
C CYS A 43 -39.95 -34.28 23.59
N ALA A 44 -38.88 -35.06 23.42
CA ALA A 44 -38.66 -36.17 22.46
C ALA A 44 -38.40 -35.89 20.96
N GLY A 45 -37.18 -36.27 20.54
CA GLY A 45 -36.79 -36.47 19.15
C GLY A 45 -35.26 -36.67 19.01
N LEU A 46 -34.76 -37.84 19.37
CA LEU A 46 -33.34 -38.24 19.21
C LEU A 46 -32.93 -38.31 17.72
N PRO A 47 -31.68 -37.97 17.34
CA PRO A 47 -31.14 -38.27 16.02
C PRO A 47 -30.57 -39.69 15.95
N ASN A 48 -30.93 -40.41 14.88
CA ASN A 48 -30.42 -41.72 14.54
C ASN A 48 -28.92 -41.66 14.22
N ILE A 49 -28.19 -42.52 14.91
CA ILE A 49 -26.83 -42.95 14.60
C ILE A 49 -26.97 -44.19 13.69
N TRP A 50 -26.13 -44.29 12.66
CA TRP A 50 -25.65 -45.49 11.94
C TRP A 50 -25.61 -45.24 10.42
N GLY A 51 -24.40 -45.28 9.86
CA GLY A 51 -24.20 -45.13 8.41
C GLY A 51 -22.74 -44.89 8.04
N SER A 52 -21.83 -45.73 8.52
CA SER A 52 -20.45 -45.81 8.04
C SER A 52 -20.43 -46.46 6.65
N SER A 53 -20.29 -45.67 5.59
CA SER A 53 -20.01 -46.16 4.23
C SER A 53 -18.51 -46.06 3.95
N LEU A 54 -17.86 -47.21 3.85
CA LEU A 54 -16.47 -47.39 3.43
C LEU A 54 -16.28 -46.95 1.97
N PRO A 55 -15.11 -46.41 1.59
CA PRO A 55 -14.78 -46.13 0.19
C PRO A 55 -14.48 -47.43 -0.58
N PRO A 56 -14.84 -47.54 -1.87
CA PRO A 56 -14.47 -48.70 -2.68
C PRO A 56 -12.98 -48.70 -3.03
N VAL A 57 -12.38 -49.88 -2.91
CA VAL A 57 -11.01 -50.28 -3.27
C VAL A 57 -10.82 -50.22 -4.81
N PRO A 58 -9.64 -49.81 -5.32
CA PRO A 58 -9.34 -49.80 -6.75
C PRO A 58 -9.06 -51.21 -7.29
N THR A 59 -9.67 -51.53 -8.44
CA THR A 59 -9.41 -52.77 -9.20
C THR A 59 -8.10 -52.63 -10.02
N PRO A 60 -7.21 -53.64 -10.01
CA PRO A 60 -5.98 -53.60 -10.80
C PRO A 60 -6.16 -54.21 -12.20
N THR A 61 -5.16 -53.92 -13.05
CA THR A 61 -4.70 -54.63 -14.26
C THR A 61 -5.06 -54.07 -15.63
N GLY A 62 -4.00 -53.68 -16.35
CA GLY A 62 -3.94 -53.41 -17.78
C GLY A 62 -2.47 -53.36 -18.21
N PHE A 63 -2.00 -54.45 -18.81
CA PHE A 63 -0.61 -54.75 -19.21
C PHE A 63 -0.09 -53.89 -20.37
N PRO A 64 1.25 -53.83 -20.57
CA PRO A 64 1.89 -52.94 -21.54
C PRO A 64 1.77 -53.48 -22.96
N SER A 65 1.45 -52.61 -23.93
CA SER A 65 1.55 -52.92 -25.34
C SER A 65 2.82 -52.29 -25.91
N HIS A 66 3.89 -53.09 -25.98
CA HIS A 66 5.04 -52.81 -26.83
C HIS A 66 4.75 -53.36 -28.22
N THR A 67 4.61 -52.49 -29.21
CA THR A 67 4.64 -52.86 -30.63
C THR A 67 5.97 -52.40 -31.22
N PRO A 68 6.71 -53.29 -31.91
CA PRO A 68 8.07 -53.03 -32.36
C PRO A 68 8.14 -52.04 -33.54
N THR A 69 9.12 -51.15 -33.48
CA THR A 69 9.55 -50.31 -34.60
C THR A 69 10.22 -51.18 -35.67
N ILE A 70 9.63 -51.26 -36.86
CA ILE A 70 10.30 -51.81 -38.05
C ILE A 70 11.02 -50.66 -38.75
N THR A 71 12.35 -50.69 -38.71
CA THR A 71 13.21 -49.82 -39.52
C THR A 71 13.26 -50.36 -40.94
N LEU A 72 12.71 -49.63 -41.91
CA LEU A 72 12.89 -49.92 -43.33
C LEU A 72 14.16 -49.25 -43.85
N THR A 73 15.05 -50.05 -44.42
CA THR A 73 16.25 -49.60 -45.13
C THR A 73 15.85 -48.89 -46.44
N PRO A 74 16.32 -47.67 -46.73
CA PRO A 74 16.03 -47.01 -48.00
C PRO A 74 16.88 -47.62 -49.15
N PRO A 75 16.32 -47.79 -50.37
CA PRO A 75 17.07 -48.22 -51.54
C PRO A 75 17.90 -47.08 -52.15
N ALA A 76 18.96 -47.45 -52.87
CA ALA A 76 19.98 -46.58 -53.44
C ALA A 76 19.42 -45.43 -54.30
N THR A 77 19.83 -44.21 -53.95
CA THR A 77 19.51 -42.95 -54.63
C THR A 77 20.25 -42.84 -55.97
N LYS A 78 19.53 -42.57 -57.06
CA LYS A 78 20.12 -42.12 -58.33
C LYS A 78 20.46 -40.63 -58.24
N THR A 79 21.70 -40.27 -58.58
CA THR A 79 22.21 -38.90 -58.64
C THR A 79 21.47 -38.09 -59.72
N PRO A 80 20.81 -36.96 -59.38
CA PRO A 80 20.37 -35.99 -60.37
C PRO A 80 21.50 -35.02 -60.74
N THR A 81 21.69 -34.80 -62.04
CA THR A 81 22.59 -33.78 -62.60
C THR A 81 22.04 -32.39 -62.28
N ILE A 82 22.83 -31.56 -61.59
CA ILE A 82 22.47 -30.18 -61.23
C ILE A 82 23.06 -29.22 -62.27
N THR A 83 22.21 -28.47 -62.95
CA THR A 83 22.59 -27.34 -63.81
C THR A 83 22.97 -26.13 -62.93
N PRO A 84 24.04 -25.36 -63.24
CA PRO A 84 24.47 -24.25 -62.40
C PRO A 84 23.41 -23.15 -62.34
N THR A 85 22.98 -22.82 -61.12
CA THR A 85 22.06 -21.72 -60.82
C THR A 85 22.89 -20.46 -60.51
N PHE A 86 22.56 -19.35 -61.14
CA PHE A 86 23.22 -18.06 -60.91
C PHE A 86 23.04 -17.60 -59.45
N THR A 87 24.16 -17.33 -58.77
CA THR A 87 24.17 -16.80 -57.41
C THR A 87 23.86 -15.31 -57.44
N ALA A 88 22.66 -14.93 -56.97
CA ALA A 88 22.36 -13.54 -56.66
C ALA A 88 23.01 -13.18 -55.32
N THR A 89 23.98 -12.27 -55.33
CA THR A 89 24.62 -11.73 -54.12
C THR A 89 23.64 -10.79 -53.42
N PHE A 90 22.97 -11.27 -52.38
CA PHE A 90 22.18 -10.41 -51.50
C PHE A 90 23.11 -9.68 -50.54
N THR A 91 23.18 -8.35 -50.66
CA THR A 91 23.82 -7.49 -49.65
C THR A 91 23.04 -7.61 -48.34
N PRO A 92 23.65 -7.99 -47.22
CA PRO A 92 22.95 -8.08 -45.94
C PRO A 92 22.45 -6.69 -45.54
N ALA A 93 21.16 -6.60 -45.16
CA ALA A 93 20.59 -5.39 -44.59
C ALA A 93 21.37 -5.00 -43.33
N PRO A 94 21.62 -3.70 -43.08
CA PRO A 94 22.36 -3.25 -41.91
C PRO A 94 21.65 -3.76 -40.64
N THR A 95 22.36 -4.53 -39.84
CA THR A 95 21.91 -4.94 -38.51
C THR A 95 21.83 -3.69 -37.64
N LEU A 96 20.61 -3.25 -37.33
CA LEU A 96 20.40 -2.22 -36.33
C LEU A 96 20.81 -2.80 -34.98
N THR A 97 21.96 -2.37 -34.48
CA THR A 97 22.35 -2.63 -33.09
C THR A 97 21.35 -1.89 -32.20
N PRO A 98 20.53 -2.57 -31.39
CA PRO A 98 19.67 -1.88 -30.43
C PRO A 98 20.59 -1.12 -29.47
N SER A 99 20.57 0.22 -29.55
CA SER A 99 21.17 1.07 -28.54
C SER A 99 20.38 0.83 -27.27
N ALA A 100 21.01 0.24 -26.26
CA ALA A 100 20.39 0.10 -24.94
C ALA A 100 20.03 1.51 -24.46
N THR A 101 18.74 1.80 -24.33
CA THR A 101 18.28 3.03 -23.67
C THR A 101 18.89 3.03 -22.27
N PRO A 102 19.63 4.07 -21.86
CA PRO A 102 20.20 4.15 -20.52
C PRO A 102 19.08 3.98 -19.49
N LYS A 103 19.28 3.10 -18.51
CA LYS A 103 18.34 2.94 -17.40
C LYS A 103 18.28 4.26 -16.61
N PRO A 104 17.10 4.83 -16.32
CA PRO A 104 16.99 6.03 -15.49
C PRO A 104 17.71 5.87 -14.15
N ALA A 105 18.48 6.88 -13.78
CA ALA A 105 19.26 6.94 -12.55
C ALA A 105 18.43 7.52 -11.39
N LYS A 106 18.91 7.37 -10.15
CA LYS A 106 18.25 7.96 -8.96
C LYS A 106 18.07 9.48 -9.10
N THR A 107 19.00 10.17 -9.75
CA THR A 107 18.94 11.63 -10.00
C THR A 107 17.78 12.05 -10.91
N ASP A 108 17.16 11.10 -11.61
CA ASP A 108 16.02 11.33 -12.49
C ASP A 108 14.69 11.31 -11.72
N ILE A 109 14.69 10.90 -10.44
CA ILE A 109 13.52 10.97 -9.57
C ILE A 109 13.11 12.44 -9.40
N LYS A 110 11.88 12.77 -9.79
CA LYS A 110 11.26 14.09 -9.60
C LYS A 110 10.13 14.07 -8.60
N ARG A 111 9.54 12.89 -8.38
CA ARG A 111 8.38 12.71 -7.50
C ARG A 111 8.34 11.31 -6.92
N ALA A 112 7.62 11.16 -5.82
CA ALA A 112 7.41 9.89 -5.15
C ALA A 112 5.93 9.63 -4.83
N ILE A 113 5.50 8.38 -4.98
CA ILE A 113 4.20 7.89 -4.53
C ILE A 113 4.42 6.80 -3.49
N ILE A 114 3.84 6.99 -2.30
CA ILE A 114 3.71 5.97 -1.27
C ILE A 114 2.29 5.41 -1.37
N ILE A 115 2.16 4.10 -1.55
CA ILE A 115 0.88 3.41 -1.68
C ILE A 115 0.74 2.44 -0.52
N SER A 116 -0.24 2.66 0.35
CA SER A 116 -0.54 1.76 1.46
C SER A 116 -1.85 1.01 1.20
N PHE A 117 -1.76 -0.32 1.09
CA PHE A 117 -2.91 -1.21 1.16
C PHE A 117 -3.09 -1.65 2.62
N ASP A 118 -3.96 -0.97 3.35
CA ASP A 118 -4.20 -1.17 4.79
C ASP A 118 -4.52 -2.64 5.08
N GLY A 119 -3.77 -3.26 5.99
CA GLY A 119 -3.93 -4.68 6.33
C GLY A 119 -3.45 -5.67 5.25
N MET A 120 -2.78 -5.25 4.18
CA MET A 120 -2.30 -6.20 3.15
C MET A 120 -1.15 -7.06 3.65
N ARG A 121 -1.36 -8.38 3.71
CA ARG A 121 -0.29 -9.35 3.92
C ARG A 121 0.53 -9.59 2.65
N PRO A 122 1.86 -9.83 2.74
CA PRO A 122 2.69 -10.16 1.58
C PRO A 122 2.24 -11.41 0.82
N ASP A 123 1.86 -12.46 1.55
CA ASP A 123 1.44 -13.74 0.96
C ASP A 123 0.07 -13.68 0.27
N ALA A 124 -0.65 -12.57 0.42
CA ALA A 124 -1.84 -12.28 -0.37
C ALA A 124 -1.52 -11.89 -1.81
N ILE A 125 -0.32 -11.38 -2.09
CA ILE A 125 0.06 -10.94 -3.44
C ILE A 125 0.05 -12.11 -4.43
N GLU A 126 0.52 -13.29 -4.01
CA GLU A 126 0.52 -14.47 -4.87
C GLU A 126 -0.88 -15.10 -5.01
N GLN A 127 -1.76 -14.87 -4.04
CA GLN A 127 -3.10 -15.49 -3.98
C GLN A 127 -4.20 -14.62 -4.61
N ALA A 128 -4.01 -13.31 -4.63
CA ALA A 128 -4.84 -12.37 -5.37
C ALA A 128 -4.07 -11.95 -6.64
N PRO A 129 -4.47 -12.38 -7.85
CA PRO A 129 -3.81 -11.92 -9.06
C PRO A 129 -3.96 -10.39 -9.21
N MET A 130 -2.89 -9.68 -8.86
CA MET A 130 -2.73 -8.23 -8.92
C MET A 130 -1.75 -7.88 -10.04
N PRO A 131 -2.18 -7.95 -11.32
CA PRO A 131 -1.27 -7.89 -12.47
C PRO A 131 -0.43 -6.60 -12.51
N ASN A 132 -0.97 -5.45 -12.09
CA ASN A 132 -0.23 -4.19 -12.17
C ASN A 132 0.88 -4.13 -11.12
N LEU A 133 0.59 -4.56 -9.88
CA LEU A 133 1.58 -4.69 -8.83
C LEU A 133 2.63 -5.75 -9.18
N MET A 134 2.22 -6.89 -9.73
CA MET A 134 3.15 -7.94 -10.18
C MET A 134 4.07 -7.45 -11.30
N GLU A 135 3.57 -6.65 -12.24
CA GLU A 135 4.39 -6.01 -13.29
C GLU A 135 5.41 -5.04 -12.68
N LEU A 136 4.99 -4.17 -11.74
CA LEU A 136 5.92 -3.32 -10.99
C LEU A 136 6.98 -4.15 -10.24
N MET A 137 6.55 -5.25 -9.61
CA MET A 137 7.42 -6.11 -8.81
C MET A 137 8.55 -6.72 -9.65
N ALA A 138 8.31 -7.04 -10.92
CA ALA A 138 9.32 -7.61 -11.81
C ALA A 138 10.56 -6.71 -11.99
N GLY A 139 10.41 -5.40 -11.84
CA GLY A 139 11.50 -4.41 -11.89
C GLY A 139 11.85 -3.79 -10.52
N SER A 140 11.34 -4.34 -9.43
CA SER A 140 11.41 -3.73 -8.09
C SER A 140 12.52 -4.30 -7.20
N ALA A 141 12.85 -3.56 -6.15
CA ALA A 141 13.47 -4.11 -4.96
C ALA A 141 12.38 -4.37 -3.91
N TYR A 142 12.31 -5.58 -3.33
CA TYR A 142 11.25 -5.89 -2.37
C TYR A 142 11.69 -6.86 -1.27
N ALA A 143 11.04 -6.78 -0.10
CA ALA A 143 11.36 -7.55 1.09
C ALA A 143 10.20 -8.48 1.49
N PRO A 144 10.10 -9.70 0.93
CA PRO A 144 8.93 -10.56 1.09
C PRO A 144 8.78 -11.14 2.51
N LEU A 145 9.88 -11.27 3.26
CA LEU A 145 9.89 -11.97 4.56
C LEU A 145 10.34 -11.11 5.74
N THR A 146 11.11 -10.04 5.45
CA THR A 146 11.84 -9.28 6.46
C THR A 146 11.24 -7.91 6.74
N ALA A 147 10.34 -7.39 5.89
CA ALA A 147 9.63 -6.15 6.18
C ALA A 147 8.54 -6.35 7.24
N ARG A 148 8.52 -5.48 8.24
CA ARG A 148 7.62 -5.55 9.39
C ARG A 148 7.01 -4.19 9.72
N THR A 149 5.82 -4.22 10.30
CA THR A 149 5.26 -3.09 11.02
C THR A 149 5.94 -2.87 12.37
N ILE A 150 5.44 -1.90 13.14
CA ILE A 150 5.78 -1.63 14.53
C ILE A 150 5.23 -2.71 15.49
N ASP A 151 5.65 -2.67 16.75
CA ASP A 151 5.23 -3.62 17.79
C ASP A 151 3.72 -3.59 18.12
N TYR A 152 3.04 -2.49 17.79
CA TYR A 152 1.59 -2.36 17.80
C TYR A 152 1.02 -2.25 16.37
N PRO A 153 0.66 -3.37 15.73
CA PRO A 153 0.21 -3.45 14.34
C PRO A 153 -1.20 -2.86 14.17
N ALA A 154 -1.35 -1.56 14.37
CA ALA A 154 -2.62 -0.85 14.26
C ALA A 154 -2.49 0.31 13.29
N THR A 155 -3.59 0.60 12.59
CA THR A 155 -3.56 1.54 11.45
C THR A 155 -2.95 2.90 11.75
N SER A 156 -3.50 3.65 12.71
CA SER A 156 -3.03 5.04 12.94
C SER A 156 -1.58 5.09 13.46
N PRO A 157 -1.20 4.28 14.46
CA PRO A 157 0.17 4.27 14.93
C PRO A 157 1.18 3.86 13.85
N SER A 158 0.90 2.77 13.11
CA SER A 158 1.84 2.29 12.09
C SER A 158 1.96 3.26 10.91
N HIS A 159 0.87 3.88 10.46
CA HIS A 159 0.96 4.87 9.39
C HIS A 159 1.68 6.15 9.83
N ALA A 160 1.54 6.54 11.10
CA ALA A 160 2.31 7.64 11.64
C ALA A 160 3.79 7.29 11.63
N SER A 161 4.19 6.09 12.08
CA SER A 161 5.58 5.64 11.95
C SER A 161 6.04 5.61 10.49
N MET A 162 5.22 5.11 9.57
CA MET A 162 5.51 5.02 8.14
C MET A 162 5.86 6.37 7.50
N LEU A 163 5.09 7.41 7.83
CA LEU A 163 5.21 8.73 7.20
C LEU A 163 6.12 9.68 7.96
N THR A 164 6.27 9.49 9.28
CA THR A 164 7.14 10.32 10.10
C THR A 164 8.56 9.78 10.23
N GLY A 165 8.79 8.48 10.04
CA GLY A 165 10.11 7.86 10.25
C GLY A 165 10.47 7.60 11.71
N TYR A 166 9.58 7.90 12.65
CA TYR A 166 9.77 7.69 14.08
C TYR A 166 9.06 6.44 14.59
N CYS A 167 9.53 5.99 15.75
CA CYS A 167 8.81 5.11 16.64
C CYS A 167 7.59 5.77 17.31
N MET A 168 6.66 4.95 17.80
CA MET A 168 5.38 5.41 18.39
C MET A 168 5.53 6.36 19.56
N GLU A 169 6.50 6.11 20.43
CA GLU A 169 6.77 6.93 21.61
C GLU A 169 7.16 8.36 21.25
N ASP A 170 7.73 8.57 20.06
CA ASP A 170 8.29 9.85 19.65
C ASP A 170 7.28 10.63 18.82
N HIS A 171 6.62 9.99 17.83
CA HIS A 171 5.54 10.66 17.09
C HIS A 171 4.23 10.76 17.88
N GLY A 172 4.06 10.01 18.98
CA GLY A 172 2.97 10.15 19.95
C GLY A 172 1.59 9.68 19.49
N VAL A 173 1.47 9.06 18.31
CA VAL A 173 0.20 8.47 17.82
C VAL A 173 0.14 7.02 18.32
N ILE A 174 -0.30 6.84 19.56
CA ILE A 174 -0.30 5.54 20.24
C ILE A 174 -1.70 4.89 20.32
N TYR A 175 -2.72 5.52 19.73
CA TYR A 175 -4.10 5.04 19.75
C TYR A 175 -4.64 4.89 18.33
N ASN A 176 -5.42 3.84 18.10
CA ASN A 176 -6.08 3.60 16.80
C ASN A 176 -7.42 4.35 16.66
N LYS A 177 -7.50 5.55 17.23
CA LYS A 177 -8.65 6.46 17.18
C LYS A 177 -8.11 7.88 17.05
N PHE A 178 -8.74 8.66 16.18
CA PHE A 178 -8.42 10.07 16.03
C PHE A 178 -9.53 10.93 16.59
N PHE A 179 -9.14 11.84 17.49
CA PHE A 179 -9.94 12.99 17.86
C PHE A 179 -9.10 14.24 17.60
N MET A 180 -9.73 15.30 17.07
CA MET A 180 -9.02 16.53 16.68
C MET A 180 -8.17 17.13 17.80
N TYR A 181 -8.58 17.00 19.06
CA TYR A 181 -7.83 17.51 20.22
C TYR A 181 -6.55 16.72 20.54
N MET A 182 -6.35 15.53 19.96
CA MET A 182 -5.12 14.74 20.11
C MET A 182 -3.97 15.29 19.27
N GLY A 183 -4.25 16.20 18.33
CA GLY A 183 -3.26 16.77 17.44
C GLY A 183 -2.76 15.79 16.38
N TYR A 184 -1.69 16.17 15.71
CA TYR A 184 -1.02 15.44 14.64
C TYR A 184 0.13 14.59 15.19
N ALA A 185 0.66 13.69 14.36
CA ALA A 185 1.92 13.01 14.63
C ALA A 185 3.02 14.05 14.86
N LYS A 186 3.87 13.82 15.85
CA LYS A 186 4.96 14.73 16.22
C LYS A 186 6.23 14.41 15.45
N GLY A 187 7.11 15.40 15.38
CA GLY A 187 8.41 15.29 14.71
C GLY A 187 8.29 15.60 13.22
N THR A 188 9.44 15.79 12.57
CA THR A 188 9.48 16.10 11.14
C THR A 188 9.11 14.88 10.31
N ASP A 189 8.04 15.00 9.54
CA ASP A 189 7.58 13.95 8.63
C ASP A 189 8.02 14.19 7.18
N VAL A 190 7.85 13.18 6.32
CA VAL A 190 8.26 13.27 4.91
C VAL A 190 7.43 14.27 4.10
N PHE A 191 6.20 14.57 4.51
CA PHE A 191 5.35 15.62 3.90
C PHE A 191 5.87 17.01 4.22
N GLN A 192 6.27 17.27 5.48
CA GLN A 192 6.92 18.51 5.87
C GLN A 192 8.19 18.74 5.04
N LEU A 193 9.06 17.74 4.94
CA LEU A 193 10.30 17.87 4.15
C LEU A 193 10.04 18.15 2.67
N ALA A 194 9.06 17.46 2.08
CA ALA A 194 8.70 17.66 0.69
C ALA A 194 8.12 19.07 0.46
N HIS A 195 7.19 19.50 1.31
CA HIS A 195 6.56 20.81 1.21
C HIS A 195 7.59 21.95 1.38
N GLU A 196 8.49 21.85 2.36
CA GLU A 196 9.56 22.82 2.59
C GLU A 196 10.56 22.89 1.42
N ALA A 197 10.75 21.78 0.69
CA ALA A 197 11.53 21.74 -0.54
C ALA A 197 10.78 22.32 -1.76
N GLY A 198 9.56 22.83 -1.59
CA GLY A 198 8.72 23.39 -2.65
C GLY A 198 8.00 22.35 -3.49
N LEU A 199 7.95 21.09 -3.03
CA LEU A 199 7.21 20.02 -3.70
C LEU A 199 5.73 20.10 -3.33
N ARG A 200 4.86 19.95 -4.32
CA ARG A 200 3.43 19.81 -4.09
C ARG A 200 3.13 18.45 -3.44
N THR A 201 2.40 18.48 -2.33
CA THR A 201 2.12 17.33 -1.48
C THR A 201 0.65 16.92 -1.53
N VAL A 202 0.39 15.62 -1.68
CA VAL A 202 -0.97 15.09 -1.86
C VAL A 202 -1.19 13.89 -0.95
N MET A 203 -2.30 13.88 -0.22
CA MET A 203 -2.71 12.78 0.64
C MET A 203 -4.16 12.39 0.35
N VAL A 204 -4.36 11.22 -0.26
CA VAL A 204 -5.70 10.65 -0.54
C VAL A 204 -5.90 9.38 0.28
N VAL A 205 -6.91 9.36 1.13
CA VAL A 205 -7.05 8.34 2.18
C VAL A 205 -8.47 7.80 2.33
N SER A 206 -8.63 6.52 2.63
CA SER A 206 -9.95 5.92 2.93
C SER A 206 -10.36 5.84 4.41
N LYS A 207 -9.67 6.52 5.32
CA LYS A 207 -10.05 6.60 6.74
C LYS A 207 -9.82 8.03 7.25
N ASP A 208 -10.83 8.69 7.82
CA ASP A 208 -10.71 10.08 8.34
C ASP A 208 -9.56 10.26 9.33
N LYS A 209 -9.28 9.22 10.15
CA LYS A 209 -8.23 9.23 11.18
C LYS A 209 -6.82 9.45 10.61
N MET A 210 -6.64 9.27 9.29
CA MET A 210 -5.39 9.56 8.60
C MET A 210 -5.09 11.07 8.53
N ARG A 211 -6.05 11.95 8.83
CA ARG A 211 -5.79 13.39 9.02
C ARG A 211 -4.74 13.67 10.09
N GLN A 212 -4.55 12.74 11.03
CA GLN A 212 -3.55 12.83 12.09
C GLN A 212 -2.10 12.69 11.59
N MET A 213 -1.87 12.14 10.39
CA MET A 213 -0.52 11.73 9.98
C MET A 213 0.43 12.89 9.70
N ALA A 214 -0.10 14.03 9.24
CA ALA A 214 0.65 15.23 8.90
C ALA A 214 -0.23 16.47 9.10
N GLU A 215 0.38 17.62 9.34
CA GLU A 215 -0.30 18.91 9.54
C GLU A 215 -0.97 19.44 8.27
N PRO A 216 -2.06 20.24 8.37
CA PRO A 216 -2.72 20.85 7.20
C PRO A 216 -1.79 21.73 6.37
N GLU A 217 -0.82 22.35 7.02
CA GLU A 217 0.16 23.24 6.43
C GLU A 217 1.16 22.51 5.53
N THR A 218 1.36 21.20 5.71
CA THR A 218 2.32 20.38 4.96
C THR A 218 1.64 19.39 3.99
N THR A 219 0.30 19.43 3.93
CA THR A 219 -0.52 18.64 3.00
C THR A 219 -1.32 19.57 2.09
N ASP A 220 -0.76 19.96 0.94
CA ASP A 220 -1.42 20.90 0.00
C ASP A 220 -2.78 20.37 -0.46
N VAL A 221 -2.90 19.04 -0.59
CA VAL A 221 -4.16 18.35 -0.80
C VAL A 221 -4.32 17.25 0.25
N PHE A 222 -5.44 17.28 0.97
CA PHE A 222 -5.91 16.19 1.81
C PHE A 222 -7.34 15.83 1.44
N GLU A 223 -7.55 14.63 0.91
CA GLU A 223 -8.88 14.16 0.48
C GLU A 223 -9.21 12.81 1.13
N VAL A 224 -10.42 12.71 1.70
CA VAL A 224 -10.93 11.43 2.18
C VAL A 224 -11.84 10.83 1.12
N ALA A 225 -11.46 9.65 0.63
CA ALA A 225 -12.15 8.93 -0.43
C ALA A 225 -12.40 7.47 0.01
N TYR A 226 -13.65 7.11 0.24
CA TYR A 226 -14.04 5.79 0.76
C TYR A 226 -14.23 4.76 -0.35
N GLY A 227 -13.34 3.77 -0.41
CA GLY A 227 -13.37 2.67 -1.36
C GLY A 227 -12.66 2.97 -2.67
N GLU A 228 -12.30 1.91 -3.38
CA GLU A 228 -11.41 1.92 -4.55
C GLU A 228 -11.88 2.86 -5.66
N PRO A 229 -13.17 2.90 -6.05
CA PRO A 229 -13.63 3.84 -7.09
C PRO A 229 -13.53 5.32 -6.67
N ALA A 230 -13.71 5.62 -5.38
CA ALA A 230 -13.59 6.97 -4.87
C ALA A 230 -12.12 7.40 -4.83
N ILE A 231 -11.21 6.53 -4.40
CA ILE A 231 -9.76 6.77 -4.42
C ILE A 231 -9.31 7.06 -5.86
N GLN A 232 -9.73 6.24 -6.83
CA GLN A 232 -9.39 6.48 -8.24
C GLN A 232 -9.85 7.87 -8.68
N LYS A 233 -11.11 8.23 -8.42
CA LYS A 233 -11.65 9.56 -8.78
C LYS A 233 -10.87 10.71 -8.12
N ALA A 234 -10.41 10.51 -6.88
CA ALA A 234 -9.66 11.49 -6.13
C ALA A 234 -8.20 11.63 -6.61
N VAL A 235 -7.52 10.51 -6.91
CA VAL A 235 -6.08 10.47 -7.22
C VAL A 235 -5.77 10.92 -8.65
N LEU A 236 -6.54 10.48 -9.65
CA LEU A 236 -6.18 10.74 -11.06
C LEU A 236 -6.06 12.25 -11.38
N PRO A 237 -6.98 13.14 -10.94
CA PRO A 237 -6.83 14.57 -11.16
C PRO A 237 -5.61 15.19 -10.45
N GLN A 238 -5.11 14.56 -9.39
CA GLN A 238 -3.91 15.03 -8.69
C GLN A 238 -2.63 14.67 -9.46
N ILE A 239 -2.65 13.54 -10.18
CA ILE A 239 -1.58 13.16 -11.10
C ILE A 239 -1.55 14.15 -12.28
N GLU A 240 -2.70 14.44 -12.90
CA GLU A 240 -2.81 15.39 -14.02
C GLU A 240 -2.33 16.82 -13.66
N GLN A 241 -2.38 17.20 -12.39
CA GLN A 241 -1.93 18.50 -11.89
C GLN A 241 -0.43 18.53 -11.50
N ASP A 242 0.29 17.43 -11.71
CA ASP A 242 1.64 17.16 -11.18
C ASP A 242 1.70 17.19 -9.64
N PHE A 243 2.68 16.49 -9.08
CA PHE A 243 2.93 16.40 -7.65
C PHE A 243 4.39 16.06 -7.42
N GLY A 244 4.93 16.39 -6.24
CA GLY A 244 6.25 15.93 -5.81
C GLY A 244 6.21 14.78 -4.81
N LEU A 245 5.20 14.76 -3.92
CA LEU A 245 4.97 13.63 -3.02
C LEU A 245 3.47 13.32 -2.94
N MET A 246 3.11 12.06 -3.10
CA MET A 246 1.74 11.58 -2.95
C MET A 246 1.67 10.37 -2.03
N PHE A 247 0.73 10.37 -1.09
CA PHE A 247 0.34 9.20 -0.31
C PHE A 247 -1.07 8.77 -0.70
N VAL A 248 -1.23 7.49 -1.07
CA VAL A 248 -2.52 6.88 -1.42
C VAL A 248 -2.79 5.71 -0.49
N HIS A 249 -3.91 5.77 0.22
CA HIS A 249 -4.27 4.76 1.22
C HIS A 249 -5.60 4.08 0.90
N PHE A 250 -5.51 2.77 0.69
CA PHE A 250 -6.62 1.86 0.43
C PHE A 250 -7.02 1.13 1.72
N ALA A 251 -8.15 1.50 2.30
CA ALA A 251 -8.69 0.82 3.50
C ALA A 251 -9.42 -0.49 3.19
N GLY A 252 -9.63 -0.80 1.90
CA GLY A 252 -10.41 -1.94 1.44
C GLY A 252 -9.98 -3.26 2.06
N PRO A 253 -8.68 -3.65 1.98
CA PRO A 253 -8.23 -4.94 2.47
C PRO A 253 -8.47 -5.14 3.97
N ASP A 254 -8.06 -4.20 4.83
CA ASP A 254 -8.37 -4.24 6.27
C ASP A 254 -9.87 -4.30 6.57
N ASN A 255 -10.68 -3.46 5.91
CA ASN A 255 -12.14 -3.48 6.08
C ASN A 255 -12.75 -4.85 5.73
N ARG A 256 -12.24 -5.52 4.68
CA ARG A 256 -12.66 -6.88 4.32
C ARG A 256 -12.08 -7.93 5.24
N GLY A 257 -10.83 -7.77 5.69
CA GLY A 257 -10.18 -8.64 6.66
C GLY A 257 -10.98 -8.71 7.96
N HIS A 258 -11.37 -7.57 8.53
CA HIS A 258 -12.21 -7.54 9.72
C HIS A 258 -13.59 -8.17 9.54
N LYS A 259 -14.21 -8.00 8.36
CA LYS A 259 -15.59 -8.43 8.13
C LYS A 259 -15.72 -9.90 7.70
N TYR A 260 -14.74 -10.40 6.95
CA TYR A 260 -14.81 -11.68 6.25
C TYR A 260 -13.61 -12.59 6.52
N ASP A 261 -12.73 -12.18 7.41
CA ASP A 261 -11.41 -12.73 7.68
C ASP A 261 -10.34 -12.38 6.63
N TRP A 262 -9.11 -12.18 7.09
CA TRP A 262 -7.92 -12.08 6.25
C TRP A 262 -7.78 -13.35 5.41
N MET A 263 -7.34 -13.19 4.16
CA MET A 263 -7.20 -14.27 3.17
C MET A 263 -8.52 -14.90 2.69
N SER A 264 -9.68 -14.34 3.08
CA SER A 264 -10.97 -14.73 2.50
C SER A 264 -11.10 -14.28 1.03
N GLY A 265 -12.08 -14.85 0.32
CA GLY A 265 -12.38 -14.45 -1.05
C GLY A 265 -12.70 -12.96 -1.21
N GLU A 266 -13.38 -12.34 -0.24
CA GLU A 266 -13.69 -10.91 -0.24
C GLU A 266 -12.45 -10.04 0.01
N TYR A 267 -11.55 -10.47 0.89
CA TYR A 267 -10.25 -9.83 1.10
C TYR A 267 -9.36 -9.90 -0.16
N LEU A 268 -9.25 -11.08 -0.80
CA LEU A 268 -8.49 -11.22 -2.04
C LEU A 268 -9.13 -10.46 -3.21
N LYS A 269 -10.45 -10.33 -3.22
CA LYS A 269 -11.17 -9.56 -4.25
C LYS A 269 -10.88 -8.07 -4.15
N VAL A 270 -10.97 -7.48 -2.96
CA VAL A 270 -10.75 -6.03 -2.81
C VAL A 270 -9.30 -5.65 -3.10
N LEU A 271 -8.33 -6.55 -2.85
CA LEU A 271 -6.94 -6.35 -3.30
C LEU A 271 -6.84 -6.20 -4.83
N ARG A 272 -7.58 -7.02 -5.60
CA ARG A 272 -7.63 -6.87 -7.06
C ARG A 272 -8.31 -5.59 -7.52
N GLU A 273 -9.33 -5.13 -6.79
CA GLU A 273 -10.00 -3.85 -7.05
C GLU A 273 -9.03 -2.68 -6.81
N GLY A 274 -8.22 -2.75 -5.75
CA GLY A 274 -7.16 -1.79 -5.47
C GLY A 274 -6.03 -1.82 -6.50
N ASP A 275 -5.61 -2.99 -6.95
CA ASP A 275 -4.65 -3.15 -8.05
C ASP A 275 -5.13 -2.55 -9.37
N ALA A 276 -6.44 -2.61 -9.66
CA ALA A 276 -7.00 -1.95 -10.83
C ALA A 276 -6.85 -0.41 -10.75
N VAL A 277 -7.00 0.18 -9.55
CA VAL A 277 -6.76 1.61 -9.34
C VAL A 277 -5.29 1.96 -9.54
N LEU A 278 -4.37 1.13 -9.02
CA LEU A 278 -2.93 1.25 -9.30
C LEU A 278 -2.64 1.23 -10.80
N GLY A 279 -3.29 0.34 -11.55
CA GLY A 279 -3.19 0.28 -13.01
C GLY A 279 -3.60 1.59 -13.70
N GLU A 280 -4.72 2.19 -13.28
CA GLU A 280 -5.15 3.48 -13.82
C GLU A 280 -4.19 4.62 -13.41
N MET A 281 -3.63 4.61 -12.19
CA MET A 281 -2.59 5.56 -11.79
C MET A 281 -1.34 5.46 -12.67
N ILE A 282 -0.84 4.24 -12.90
CA ILE A 282 0.32 3.98 -13.78
C ILE A 282 0.04 4.47 -15.20
N LYS A 283 -1.16 4.19 -15.72
CA LYS A 283 -1.59 4.62 -17.04
C LYS A 283 -1.64 6.14 -17.17
N THR A 284 -2.20 6.84 -16.18
CA THR A 284 -2.20 8.32 -16.18
C THR A 284 -0.79 8.88 -16.06
N LEU A 285 0.07 8.33 -15.20
CA LEU A 285 1.48 8.74 -15.13
C LEU A 285 2.23 8.55 -16.45
N LYS A 286 1.96 7.46 -17.18
CA LYS A 286 2.52 7.22 -18.52
C LYS A 286 2.00 8.23 -19.54
N ALA A 287 0.70 8.54 -19.51
CA ALA A 287 0.08 9.52 -20.40
C ALA A 287 0.65 10.94 -20.19
N GLU A 288 0.92 11.32 -18.94
CA GLU A 288 1.53 12.60 -18.57
C GLU A 288 3.07 12.60 -18.67
N GLY A 289 3.70 11.51 -19.14
CA GLY A 289 5.16 11.41 -19.26
C GLY A 289 5.91 11.43 -17.92
N MET A 290 5.23 11.15 -16.81
CA MET A 290 5.77 11.21 -15.45
C MET A 290 6.23 9.85 -14.92
N PHE A 291 5.80 8.74 -15.52
CA PHE A 291 6.09 7.40 -15.00
C PHE A 291 7.59 7.12 -14.83
N ASP A 292 8.40 7.44 -15.84
CA ASP A 292 9.85 7.19 -15.84
C ASP A 292 10.65 8.13 -14.91
N THR A 293 10.00 9.07 -14.24
CA THR A 293 10.60 9.96 -13.24
C THR A 293 9.93 9.86 -11.86
N THR A 294 9.07 8.86 -11.68
CA THR A 294 8.32 8.62 -10.44
C THR A 294 8.91 7.44 -9.68
N PHE A 295 9.24 7.66 -8.41
CA PHE A 295 9.57 6.60 -7.46
C PHE A 295 8.29 6.11 -6.79
N PHE A 296 8.10 4.79 -6.75
CA PHE A 296 6.97 4.13 -6.10
C PHE A 296 7.47 3.35 -4.90
N LEU A 297 6.73 3.46 -3.79
CA LEU A 297 6.89 2.59 -2.63
C LEU A 297 5.51 2.05 -2.25
N VAL A 298 5.29 0.76 -2.52
CA VAL A 298 4.04 0.05 -2.20
C VAL A 298 4.25 -0.76 -0.92
N SER A 299 3.37 -0.59 0.06
CA SER A 299 3.46 -1.24 1.36
C SER A 299 2.09 -1.44 2.02
N ALA A 300 2.11 -1.86 3.28
CA ALA A 300 0.97 -1.90 4.19
C ALA A 300 1.43 -1.43 5.58
N ASP A 301 0.49 -1.02 6.40
CA ASP A 301 0.70 -0.71 7.81
C ASP A 301 0.76 -1.96 8.67
N HIS A 302 -0.04 -2.99 8.41
CA HIS A 302 0.00 -4.26 9.11
C HIS A 302 -0.51 -5.39 8.20
N GLY A 303 -0.45 -6.63 8.69
CA GLY A 303 -1.18 -7.75 8.12
C GLY A 303 -2.41 -8.13 8.95
N GLY A 304 -2.69 -9.43 9.12
CA GLY A 304 -3.80 -9.88 9.96
C GLY A 304 -4.08 -11.39 9.94
N HIS A 305 -4.86 -11.84 10.92
CA HIS A 305 -5.28 -13.23 11.09
C HIS A 305 -6.75 -13.33 11.53
N GLY A 306 -7.51 -14.28 10.98
CA GLY A 306 -8.96 -14.32 11.22
C GLY A 306 -9.57 -12.96 10.90
N GLY A 307 -10.41 -12.41 11.79
CA GLY A 307 -10.95 -11.05 11.67
C GLY A 307 -10.22 -9.99 12.49
N ASN A 308 -8.96 -10.24 12.87
CA ASN A 308 -8.16 -9.38 13.74
C ASN A 308 -6.77 -9.12 13.15
N HIS A 309 -6.12 -8.07 13.63
CA HIS A 309 -4.73 -7.73 13.27
C HIS A 309 -3.90 -7.33 14.48
N ILE A 310 -4.48 -7.34 15.69
CA ILE A 310 -3.78 -7.07 16.94
C ILE A 310 -3.51 -8.39 17.66
N GLY A 311 -2.28 -8.89 17.56
CA GLY A 311 -1.86 -10.15 18.14
C GLY A 311 -0.34 -10.29 18.18
N THR A 312 0.13 -11.52 18.36
CA THR A 312 1.57 -11.86 18.43
C THR A 312 2.00 -12.76 17.27
N THR A 313 1.16 -12.91 16.23
CA THR A 313 1.45 -13.82 15.12
C THR A 313 2.16 -13.09 13.99
N ILE A 314 3.01 -13.78 13.24
CA ILE A 314 3.82 -13.15 12.20
C ILE A 314 2.96 -12.51 11.09
N GLU A 315 1.76 -13.02 10.89
CA GLU A 315 0.78 -12.51 9.93
C GLU A 315 0.30 -11.10 10.27
N ASP A 316 0.29 -10.70 11.54
CA ASP A 316 -0.07 -9.33 11.95
C ASP A 316 1.07 -8.35 11.66
N TYR A 317 2.31 -8.81 11.80
CA TYR A 317 3.49 -7.96 11.72
C TYR A 317 4.10 -7.85 10.34
N ARG A 318 4.04 -8.90 9.52
CA ARG A 318 4.73 -8.93 8.23
C ARG A 318 3.94 -8.13 7.20
N ILE A 319 4.61 -7.16 6.58
CA ILE A 319 4.04 -6.25 5.59
C ILE A 319 4.79 -6.37 4.26
N PRO A 320 4.15 -6.11 3.12
CA PRO A 320 4.84 -5.94 1.87
C PRO A 320 5.64 -4.64 1.92
N TRP A 321 6.80 -4.63 1.28
CA TRP A 321 7.59 -3.42 1.07
C TRP A 321 8.27 -3.55 -0.28
N ILE A 322 7.80 -2.78 -1.26
CA ILE A 322 8.14 -2.91 -2.68
C ILE A 322 8.50 -1.53 -3.20
N ALA A 323 9.75 -1.33 -3.60
CA ALA A 323 10.25 -0.10 -4.18
C ALA A 323 10.50 -0.27 -5.68
N TYR A 324 10.00 0.65 -6.50
CA TYR A 324 10.17 0.66 -7.96
C TYR A 324 10.41 2.08 -8.45
N GLY A 325 11.21 2.25 -9.49
CA GLY A 325 11.41 3.55 -10.14
C GLY A 325 12.85 3.79 -10.57
N PRO A 326 13.18 5.03 -10.97
CA PRO A 326 14.52 5.40 -11.43
C PRO A 326 15.59 5.10 -10.37
N GLY A 327 16.73 4.55 -10.80
CA GLY A 327 17.83 4.16 -9.92
C GLY A 327 17.59 2.90 -9.07
N VAL A 328 16.35 2.36 -8.99
CA VAL A 328 16.09 1.15 -8.21
C VAL A 328 16.71 -0.07 -8.90
N VAL A 329 17.55 -0.81 -8.18
CA VAL A 329 18.18 -2.06 -8.60
C VAL A 329 17.25 -3.23 -8.24
N PRO A 330 16.73 -3.98 -9.23
CA PRO A 330 15.82 -5.10 -8.97
C PRO A 330 16.50 -6.18 -8.14
N GLN A 331 15.93 -6.51 -6.98
CA GLN A 331 16.48 -7.51 -6.06
C GLN A 331 15.47 -7.94 -5.00
N ILE A 332 15.63 -9.15 -4.48
CA ILE A 332 14.99 -9.54 -3.24
C ILE A 332 15.88 -9.08 -2.09
N LEU A 333 15.30 -8.33 -1.16
CA LEU A 333 15.98 -7.81 0.02
C LEU A 333 15.90 -8.84 1.14
N ASP A 334 17.07 -9.25 1.62
CA ASP A 334 17.25 -9.95 2.89
C ASP A 334 17.85 -8.97 3.90
N LEU A 335 17.07 -7.94 4.22
CA LEU A 335 17.41 -6.87 5.16
C LEU A 335 16.18 -6.65 6.06
N GLN A 336 16.39 -6.56 7.37
CA GLN A 336 15.31 -6.18 8.29
C GLN A 336 14.87 -4.76 7.98
N ILE A 337 13.60 -4.61 7.57
CA ILE A 337 12.97 -3.34 7.25
C ILE A 337 11.79 -3.16 8.20
N TYR A 338 11.62 -1.96 8.72
CA TYR A 338 10.44 -1.57 9.46
C TYR A 338 9.64 -0.52 8.70
N THR A 339 8.35 -0.40 8.99
CA THR A 339 7.46 0.54 8.28
C THR A 339 8.00 1.99 8.29
N PHE A 340 8.66 2.42 9.39
CA PHE A 340 9.27 3.74 9.50
C PHE A 340 10.51 3.97 8.61
N ASP A 341 11.10 2.93 8.01
CA ASP A 341 12.13 3.09 6.97
C ASP A 341 11.56 3.67 5.66
N THR A 342 10.22 3.68 5.52
CA THR A 342 9.51 4.22 4.35
C THR A 342 9.75 5.72 4.18
N ALA A 343 9.49 6.54 5.22
CA ALA A 343 9.76 7.97 5.20
C ALA A 343 11.23 8.26 4.87
N ALA A 344 12.15 7.56 5.55
CA ALA A 344 13.58 7.71 5.36
C ALA A 344 14.02 7.39 3.92
N THR A 345 13.50 6.30 3.35
CA THR A 345 13.82 5.89 1.98
C THR A 345 13.24 6.85 0.95
N VAL A 346 12.01 7.32 1.14
CA VAL A 346 11.36 8.28 0.21
C VAL A 346 12.06 9.64 0.25
N ALA A 347 12.40 10.13 1.44
CA ALA A 347 13.20 11.34 1.57
C ALA A 347 14.54 11.20 0.84
N TYR A 348 15.22 10.06 1.01
CA TYR A 348 16.48 9.79 0.31
C TYR A 348 16.32 9.73 -1.21
N ALA A 349 15.23 9.13 -1.69
CA ALA A 349 14.89 9.03 -3.11
C ALA A 349 14.66 10.41 -3.73
N LEU A 350 13.97 11.31 -3.02
CA LEU A 350 13.71 12.69 -3.44
C LEU A 350 14.88 13.66 -3.23
N GLY A 351 15.99 13.20 -2.63
CA GLY A 351 17.13 14.06 -2.30
C GLY A 351 16.85 15.04 -1.15
N LEU A 352 15.88 14.73 -0.30
CA LEU A 352 15.52 15.51 0.89
C LEU A 352 16.48 15.20 2.06
N PRO A 353 16.65 16.13 3.01
CA PRO A 353 17.54 15.92 4.15
C PRO A 353 17.02 14.80 5.06
N ILE A 354 17.87 13.80 5.30
CA ILE A 354 17.57 12.72 6.27
C ILE A 354 17.70 13.27 7.68
N GLN A 355 16.65 13.11 8.47
CA GLN A 355 16.65 13.61 9.84
C GLN A 355 17.54 12.73 10.73
N PRO A 356 18.41 13.34 11.57
CA PRO A 356 19.35 12.57 12.39
C PRO A 356 18.67 11.81 13.53
N ASP A 357 17.48 12.23 13.93
CA ASP A 357 16.65 11.67 14.99
C ASP A 357 15.59 10.68 14.47
N TRP A 358 15.50 10.43 13.15
CA TRP A 358 14.69 9.33 12.63
C TRP A 358 15.22 7.97 13.06
N ASP A 359 14.30 7.12 13.52
CA ASP A 359 14.54 5.68 13.70
C ASP A 359 14.64 4.98 12.35
N GLY A 360 13.93 5.49 11.35
CA GLY A 360 14.00 5.05 9.96
C GLY A 360 15.39 5.17 9.35
N ILE A 361 15.80 4.09 8.69
CA ILE A 361 17.04 4.01 7.94
C ILE A 361 16.70 3.93 6.45
N PRO A 362 17.22 4.83 5.60
CA PRO A 362 17.05 4.68 4.16
C PRO A 362 17.59 3.33 3.69
N VAL A 363 16.84 2.65 2.82
CA VAL A 363 17.28 1.37 2.25
C VAL A 363 18.21 1.64 1.05
N TYR A 364 19.42 2.14 1.31
CA TYR A 364 20.43 2.49 0.31
C TYR A 364 20.70 1.38 -0.72
N LYS A 365 20.61 0.12 -0.27
CA LYS A 365 20.83 -1.06 -1.12
C LYS A 365 19.92 -1.09 -2.35
N ILE A 366 18.70 -0.52 -2.27
CA ILE A 366 17.81 -0.46 -3.44
C ILE A 366 18.37 0.43 -4.55
N PHE A 367 19.27 1.37 -4.24
CA PHE A 367 19.92 2.26 -5.21
C PHE A 367 21.29 1.75 -5.68
N GLY A 368 21.65 0.50 -5.32
CA GLY A 368 22.96 -0.08 -5.63
C GLY A 368 24.11 0.48 -4.77
N GLU A 369 23.77 1.11 -3.65
CA GLU A 369 24.71 1.70 -2.71
C GLU A 369 24.92 0.79 -1.49
N ASP A 370 26.03 0.98 -0.78
CA ASP A 370 26.30 0.26 0.45
C ASP A 370 25.30 0.65 1.55
N GLN A 371 24.75 -0.34 2.23
CA GLN A 371 23.83 -0.11 3.35
C GLN A 371 24.61 0.41 4.56
N LEU A 372 24.48 1.71 4.85
CA LEU A 372 25.29 2.40 5.87
C LEU A 372 24.95 2.01 7.32
N ARG A 373 23.69 1.68 7.59
CA ARG A 373 23.19 1.23 8.88
C ARG A 373 22.14 0.14 8.68
N ILE A 374 22.00 -0.75 9.65
CA ILE A 374 21.00 -1.82 9.66
C ILE A 374 20.29 -1.89 11.01
N HIS A 375 19.08 -2.44 11.02
CA HIS A 375 18.39 -2.77 12.26
C HIS A 375 18.88 -4.11 12.81
N GLU A 376 19.76 -4.08 13.82
CA GLU A 376 20.19 -5.30 14.53
C GLU A 376 19.08 -5.89 15.40
N LYS A 377 18.19 -5.02 15.89
CA LYS A 377 17.01 -5.32 16.69
C LYS A 377 15.94 -4.27 16.43
N TYR A 378 14.74 -4.49 16.95
CA TYR A 378 13.70 -3.46 16.93
C TYR A 378 14.16 -2.24 17.77
N PRO A 379 14.17 -1.03 17.19
CA PRO A 379 14.74 0.15 17.87
C PRO A 379 13.77 0.81 18.86
N CYS A 380 12.46 0.64 18.68
CA CYS A 380 11.44 1.29 19.51
C CYS A 380 11.30 0.64 20.89
N LYS A 381 10.81 1.44 21.84
CA LYS A 381 10.49 1.03 23.21
C LYS A 381 9.20 0.20 23.19
N THR A 382 9.35 -1.08 23.52
CA THR A 382 8.25 -2.05 23.70
C THR A 382 7.50 -1.85 25.01
#